data_AF-A0A564Q626-F1
#
_entry.id   AF-A0A564Q626-F1
#
_cell.length_a   1.000
_cell.length_b   1.000
_cell.length_c   1.000
_cell.angle_alpha   90.00
_cell.angle_beta   90.00
_cell.angle_gamma   90.00
#
_symmetry.space_group_name_H-M   'P 1'
#
loop_
_entity.id
_entity.type
_entity.pdbx_description
1 polymer ?
#
loop_
_entity_poly.entity_id
_entity_poly.type
_entity_poly.pdbx_seq_one_letter_code
_entity_poly.pdbx_strand_id
1 'polypeptide(L)'
;MNNLDGKRFIEESFPVREVGAEGAREKNIRHGHISTLHIWWARRPLASSRATNYASLINAPDPKDIDEWERTRQFIANFSRWENSLNQGMIEKARRDILKANGGIPPKVLDPFAGGGAIPLEALRLGCETYASDINPVAVLIEKCTLEYPQKYGNFKKNLEKNDEKWGLHPIVIIKICCSKM
;
A
#
# COMPACT_ATOMS: atom_id res chain seq x y z
N MET A 1 -17.75 19.28 8.33
CA MET A 1 -16.61 19.30 9.28
C MET A 1 -15.97 17.94 9.23
N ASN A 2 -14.75 17.84 8.69
CA ASN A 2 -14.02 16.58 8.64
C ASN A 2 -13.65 16.18 10.06
N ASN A 3 -14.20 15.07 10.55
CA ASN A 3 -13.81 14.52 11.83
C ASN A 3 -12.44 13.85 11.66
N LEU A 4 -11.38 14.66 11.68
CA LEU A 4 -9.99 14.20 11.77
C LEU A 4 -9.67 13.68 13.19
N ASP A 5 -10.59 13.85 14.15
CA ASP A 5 -10.47 13.40 15.55
C ASP A 5 -11.06 12.00 15.77
N GLY A 6 -11.53 11.33 14.71
CA GLY A 6 -11.97 9.95 14.77
C GLY A 6 -10.77 9.00 14.87
N LYS A 7 -10.79 8.09 15.86
CA LYS A 7 -9.77 7.04 15.98
C LYS A 7 -9.70 6.20 14.72
N ARG A 8 -8.48 5.79 14.35
CA ARG A 8 -8.25 4.89 13.21
C ARG A 8 -8.55 3.45 13.62
N PHE A 9 -8.95 2.61 12.67
CA PHE A 9 -9.33 1.24 12.99
C PHE A 9 -8.19 0.47 13.68
N ILE A 10 -6.95 0.67 13.25
CA ILE A 10 -5.78 0.01 13.83
C ILE A 10 -5.57 0.30 15.34
N GLU A 11 -6.05 1.44 15.83
CA GLU A 11 -5.93 1.83 17.25
C GLU A 11 -6.91 1.07 18.14
N GLU A 12 -7.98 0.55 17.55
CA GLU A 12 -9.09 -0.10 18.23
C GLU A 12 -9.10 -1.63 17.99
N SER A 13 -8.72 -2.07 16.79
CA SER A 13 -8.75 -3.47 16.39
C SER A 13 -7.78 -3.80 15.28
N PHE A 14 -7.28 -5.03 15.29
CA PHE A 14 -6.58 -5.61 14.16
C PHE A 14 -6.70 -7.14 14.17
N PRO A 15 -6.96 -7.80 13.03
CA PRO A 15 -6.98 -9.27 12.94
C PRO A 15 -5.56 -9.84 12.89
N VAL A 16 -4.82 -9.70 14.00
CA VAL A 16 -3.39 -10.07 14.11
C VAL A 16 -3.15 -11.53 13.75
N ARG A 17 -4.02 -12.44 14.20
CA ARG A 17 -3.87 -13.88 13.98
C ARG A 17 -3.95 -14.23 12.50
N GLU A 18 -4.98 -13.74 11.82
CA GLU A 18 -5.24 -14.02 10.41
C GLU A 18 -4.15 -13.38 9.53
N VAL A 19 -3.83 -12.12 9.77
CA VAL A 19 -2.78 -11.38 9.03
C VAL A 19 -1.40 -12.01 9.25
N GLY A 20 -1.11 -12.44 10.49
CA GLY A 20 0.15 -13.10 10.83
C GLY A 20 0.30 -14.46 10.14
N ALA A 21 -0.78 -15.23 10.05
CA ALA A 21 -0.79 -16.50 9.31
C ALA A 21 -0.50 -16.30 7.82
N GLU A 22 -1.13 -15.31 7.19
CA GLU A 22 -0.86 -14.96 5.78
C GLU A 22 0.57 -14.44 5.57
N GLY A 23 1.08 -13.61 6.47
CA GLY A 23 2.47 -13.13 6.41
C GLY A 23 3.50 -14.26 6.58
N ALA A 24 3.19 -15.29 7.38
CA ALA A 24 4.03 -16.49 7.49
C ALA A 24 3.97 -17.35 6.22
N ARG A 25 2.78 -17.51 5.64
CA ARG A 25 2.55 -18.26 4.40
C ARG A 25 3.26 -17.62 3.20
N GLU A 26 3.28 -16.29 3.13
CA GLU A 26 3.91 -15.51 2.05
C GLU A 26 5.38 -15.88 1.82
N LYS A 27 6.13 -16.22 2.88
CA LYS A 27 7.54 -16.61 2.80
C LYS A 27 7.80 -17.82 1.90
N ASN A 28 6.79 -18.66 1.69
CA ASN A 28 6.88 -19.86 0.86
C ASN A 28 6.41 -19.63 -0.58
N ILE A 29 5.96 -18.42 -0.93
CA ILE A 29 5.50 -18.09 -2.28
C ILE A 29 6.71 -17.83 -3.17
N ARG A 30 6.83 -18.63 -4.23
CA ARG A 30 7.99 -18.63 -5.14
C ARG A 30 7.71 -17.99 -6.51
N HIS A 31 6.50 -17.54 -6.76
CA HIS A 31 6.11 -16.99 -8.06
C HIS A 31 5.28 -15.71 -7.91
N GLY A 32 5.61 -14.69 -8.72
CA GLY A 32 4.88 -13.41 -8.75
C GLY A 32 5.04 -12.52 -7.51
N HIS A 33 5.91 -12.90 -6.56
CA HIS A 33 6.16 -12.13 -5.35
C HIS A 33 7.36 -11.18 -5.53
N ILE A 34 7.35 -10.00 -4.91
CA ILE A 34 8.46 -9.04 -5.07
C ILE A 34 9.81 -9.59 -4.56
N SER A 35 9.78 -10.59 -3.67
CA SER A 35 10.99 -11.27 -3.19
C SER A 35 11.67 -12.13 -4.25
N THR A 36 10.96 -12.52 -5.31
CA THR A 36 11.55 -13.25 -6.43
C THR A 36 12.23 -12.31 -7.43
N LEU A 37 11.92 -11.00 -7.39
CA LEU A 37 12.60 -9.99 -8.19
C LEU A 37 13.97 -9.65 -7.58
N HIS A 38 14.04 -9.50 -6.26
CA HIS A 38 15.27 -9.24 -5.52
C HIS A 38 15.13 -9.68 -4.05
N ILE A 39 16.24 -10.07 -3.43
CA ILE A 39 16.26 -10.46 -2.01
C ILE A 39 16.54 -9.21 -1.16
N TRP A 40 15.74 -9.00 -0.12
CA TRP A 40 16.01 -8.01 0.92
C TRP A 40 15.81 -8.65 2.30
N TRP A 41 16.86 -8.61 3.10
CA TRP A 41 17.04 -9.30 4.38
C TRP A 41 15.96 -8.95 5.41
N ALA A 42 15.51 -7.69 5.41
CA ALA A 42 14.56 -7.14 6.38
C ALA A 42 13.18 -6.85 5.76
N ARG A 43 12.78 -7.59 4.71
CA ARG A 43 11.50 -7.36 4.04
C ARG A 43 10.31 -7.68 4.96
N ARG A 44 9.39 -6.73 5.09
CA ARG A 44 8.08 -6.94 5.74
C ARG A 44 7.15 -7.70 4.79
N PRO A 45 6.33 -8.65 5.29
CA PRO A 45 5.37 -9.35 4.45
C PRO A 45 4.35 -8.38 3.82
N LEU A 46 4.07 -8.53 2.52
CA LEU A 46 3.08 -7.73 1.79
C LEU A 46 1.69 -7.88 2.39
N ALA A 47 1.31 -9.08 2.84
CA ALA A 47 0.06 -9.32 3.55
C ALA A 47 -0.11 -8.39 4.76
N SER A 48 0.94 -8.29 5.59
CA SER A 48 0.96 -7.42 6.77
C SER A 48 1.00 -5.94 6.38
N SER A 49 1.83 -5.56 5.42
CA SER A 49 1.92 -4.17 4.92
C SER A 49 0.58 -3.68 4.39
N ARG A 50 -0.13 -4.51 3.60
CA ARG A 50 -1.45 -4.18 3.05
C ARG A 50 -2.51 -3.98 4.14
N ALA A 51 -2.60 -4.94 5.04
CA ALA A 51 -3.58 -4.89 6.14
C ALA A 51 -3.32 -3.68 7.04
N THR A 52 -2.06 -3.42 7.38
CA THR A 52 -1.65 -2.28 8.21
C THR A 52 -1.96 -0.96 7.52
N ASN A 53 -1.57 -0.78 6.25
CA ASN A 53 -1.86 0.45 5.51
C ASN A 53 -3.38 0.72 5.45
N TYR A 54 -4.19 -0.29 5.16
CA TYR A 54 -5.63 -0.09 5.12
C TYR A 54 -6.19 0.26 6.51
N ALA A 55 -5.85 -0.51 7.55
CA ALA A 55 -6.35 -0.30 8.91
C ALA A 55 -5.94 1.07 9.51
N SER A 56 -4.76 1.57 9.17
CA SER A 56 -4.26 2.88 9.62
C SER A 56 -4.92 4.06 8.92
N LEU A 57 -5.49 3.85 7.72
CA LEU A 57 -5.99 4.93 6.87
C LEU A 57 -7.53 5.02 6.84
N ILE A 58 -8.23 4.10 7.48
CA ILE A 58 -9.69 4.14 7.67
C ILE A 58 -10.03 4.55 9.10
N ASN A 59 -11.22 5.14 9.27
CA ASN A 59 -11.77 5.41 10.59
C ASN A 59 -12.28 4.12 11.24
N ALA A 60 -12.18 4.02 12.55
CA ALA A 60 -12.89 3.01 13.31
C ALA A 60 -14.41 3.25 13.19
N PRO A 61 -15.21 2.20 12.90
CA PRO A 61 -16.66 2.28 13.05
C PRO A 61 -17.05 2.62 14.49
N ASP A 62 -18.29 3.07 14.70
CA ASP A 62 -18.81 3.29 16.05
C ASP A 62 -18.71 1.97 16.85
N PRO A 63 -18.09 1.95 18.04
CA PRO A 63 -17.99 0.74 18.87
C PRO A 63 -19.34 0.10 19.21
N LYS A 64 -20.45 0.85 19.12
CA LYS A 64 -21.81 0.33 19.33
C LYS A 64 -22.33 -0.46 18.12
N ASP A 65 -21.81 -0.22 16.93
CA ASP A 65 -22.14 -0.99 15.73
C ASP A 65 -21.19 -2.19 15.60
N ILE A 66 -21.50 -3.23 16.37
CA ILE A 66 -20.72 -4.46 16.41
C ILE A 66 -20.64 -5.13 15.02
N ASP A 67 -21.71 -5.03 14.22
CA ASP A 67 -21.80 -5.66 12.90
C ASP A 67 -20.89 -4.97 11.88
N GLU A 68 -20.83 -3.64 11.84
CA GLU A 68 -19.88 -2.91 11.00
C GLU A 68 -18.44 -3.16 11.43
N TRP A 69 -18.21 -3.24 12.74
CA TRP A 69 -16.91 -3.53 13.32
C TRP A 69 -16.37 -4.89 12.88
N GLU A 70 -17.17 -5.95 13.03
CA GLU A 70 -16.80 -7.30 12.63
C GLU A 70 -16.65 -7.42 11.11
N ARG A 71 -17.52 -6.78 10.32
CA ARG A 71 -17.37 -6.70 8.85
C ARG A 71 -16.04 -6.07 8.44
N THR A 72 -15.61 -5.01 9.13
CA THR A 72 -14.35 -4.33 8.85
C THR A 72 -13.17 -5.23 9.20
N ARG A 73 -13.21 -5.90 10.35
CA ARG A 73 -12.20 -6.87 10.78
C ARG A 73 -12.07 -8.03 9.78
N GLN A 74 -13.19 -8.61 9.36
CA GLN A 74 -13.22 -9.70 8.38
C GLN A 74 -12.73 -9.25 7.00
N PHE A 75 -13.08 -8.03 6.59
CA PHE A 75 -12.56 -7.45 5.36
C PHE A 75 -11.03 -7.36 5.40
N ILE A 76 -10.44 -6.85 6.48
CA ILE A 76 -8.97 -6.75 6.64
C ILE A 76 -8.32 -8.13 6.59
N ALA A 77 -8.88 -9.11 7.31
CA ALA A 77 -8.38 -10.48 7.30
C ALA A 77 -8.38 -11.07 5.88
N ASN A 78 -9.50 -10.93 5.16
CA ASN A 78 -9.62 -11.39 3.78
C ASN A 78 -8.71 -10.61 2.82
N PHE A 79 -8.56 -9.30 3.03
CA PHE A 79 -7.74 -8.43 2.21
C PHE A 79 -6.24 -8.77 2.33
N SER A 80 -5.81 -9.26 3.49
CA SER A 80 -4.42 -9.68 3.73
C SER A 80 -4.00 -10.93 2.93
N ARG A 81 -4.95 -11.75 2.49
CA ARG A 81 -4.66 -12.99 1.75
C ARG A 81 -3.92 -12.73 0.45
N TRP A 82 -2.99 -13.62 0.10
CA TRP A 82 -2.20 -13.51 -1.12
C TRP A 82 -3.07 -13.57 -2.38
N GLU A 83 -4.04 -14.49 -2.39
CA GLU A 83 -4.96 -14.74 -3.51
C GLU A 83 -5.80 -13.51 -3.86
N ASN A 84 -6.07 -12.66 -2.86
CA ASN A 84 -6.86 -11.44 -3.01
C ASN A 84 -6.01 -10.21 -3.36
N SER A 85 -4.69 -10.36 -3.46
CA SER A 85 -3.79 -9.22 -3.69
C SER A 85 -4.13 -8.45 -4.95
N LEU A 86 -4.48 -9.14 -6.04
CA LEU A 86 -4.80 -8.55 -7.34
C LEU A 86 -6.31 -8.34 -7.57
N ASN A 87 -7.15 -8.59 -6.56
CA ASN A 87 -8.59 -8.42 -6.68
C ASN A 87 -8.97 -6.94 -6.77
N GLN A 88 -9.27 -6.48 -8.00
CA GLN A 88 -9.58 -5.07 -8.27
C GLN A 88 -10.80 -4.58 -7.49
N GLY A 89 -11.83 -5.41 -7.30
CA GLY A 89 -13.02 -5.03 -6.53
C GLY A 89 -12.69 -4.73 -5.07
N MET A 90 -11.80 -5.51 -4.45
CA MET A 90 -11.34 -5.23 -3.08
C MET A 90 -10.44 -4.00 -3.00
N ILE A 91 -9.54 -3.82 -3.97
CA ILE A 91 -8.65 -2.65 -4.04
C ILE A 91 -9.46 -1.36 -4.23
N GLU A 92 -10.44 -1.36 -5.13
CA GLU A 92 -11.30 -0.21 -5.39
C GLU A 92 -12.19 0.11 -4.18
N LYS A 93 -12.72 -0.91 -3.50
CA LYS A 93 -13.40 -0.71 -2.21
C LYS A 93 -12.44 -0.06 -1.21
N ALA A 94 -11.23 -0.59 -1.06
CA ALA A 94 -10.26 -0.08 -0.11
C ALA A 94 -9.88 1.38 -0.39
N ARG A 95 -9.64 1.72 -1.66
CA ARG A 95 -9.41 3.10 -2.13
C ARG A 95 -10.56 4.04 -1.79
N ARG A 96 -11.81 3.61 -2.05
CA ARG A 96 -13.01 4.40 -1.73
C ARG A 96 -13.15 4.64 -0.23
N ASP A 97 -12.94 3.60 0.57
CA ASP A 97 -13.04 3.67 2.03
C ASP A 97 -11.99 4.65 2.60
N ILE A 98 -10.75 4.54 2.14
CA ILE A 98 -9.64 5.44 2.52
C ILE A 98 -9.95 6.87 2.09
N LEU A 99 -10.39 7.08 0.85
CA LEU A 99 -10.68 8.42 0.34
C LEU A 99 -11.82 9.09 1.14
N LYS A 100 -12.86 8.34 1.47
CA LYS A 100 -13.97 8.78 2.32
C LYS A 100 -13.48 9.14 3.73
N ALA A 101 -12.63 8.31 4.33
CA ALA A 101 -12.09 8.53 5.67
C ALA A 101 -11.14 9.74 5.77
N ASN A 102 -10.59 10.21 4.64
CA ASN A 102 -9.62 11.31 4.58
C ASN A 102 -10.17 12.54 3.83
N GLY A 103 -11.49 12.73 3.85
CA GLY A 103 -12.11 13.96 3.35
C GLY A 103 -12.01 14.16 1.84
N GLY A 104 -11.93 13.08 1.06
CA GLY A 104 -11.81 13.16 -0.40
C GLY A 104 -10.40 13.40 -0.92
N ILE A 105 -9.40 13.44 -0.03
CA ILE A 105 -8.00 13.70 -0.38
C ILE A 105 -7.20 12.41 -0.16
N PRO A 106 -6.43 11.93 -1.15
CA PRO A 106 -5.52 10.81 -0.96
C PRO A 106 -4.53 11.09 0.17
N PRO A 107 -4.41 10.20 1.18
CA PRO A 107 -3.49 10.42 2.28
C PRO A 107 -2.04 10.32 1.81
N LYS A 108 -1.17 11.08 2.49
CA LYS A 108 0.28 11.04 2.29
C LYS A 108 0.90 10.02 3.24
N VAL A 109 1.62 9.05 2.71
CA VAL A 109 2.29 8.00 3.47
C VAL A 109 3.80 8.18 3.30
N LEU A 110 4.53 8.29 4.40
CA LEU A 110 5.99 8.34 4.41
C LEU A 110 6.53 7.11 5.13
N ASP A 111 7.38 6.36 4.45
CA ASP A 111 8.21 5.31 5.06
C ASP A 111 9.69 5.73 4.98
N PRO A 112 10.27 6.20 6.11
CA PRO A 112 11.67 6.65 6.13
C PRO A 112 12.69 5.51 6.20
N PHE A 113 12.24 4.26 6.33
CA PHE A 113 13.08 3.05 6.40
C PHE A 113 12.50 1.93 5.53
N ALA A 114 12.20 2.28 4.27
CA ALA A 114 11.38 1.43 3.40
C ALA A 114 12.07 0.14 2.97
N GLY A 115 13.41 0.11 2.90
CA GLY A 115 14.22 -1.06 2.63
C GLY A 115 13.84 -1.78 1.34
N GLY A 116 13.03 -2.83 1.47
CA GLY A 116 12.53 -3.63 0.34
C GLY A 116 11.29 -3.04 -0.34
N GLY A 117 10.75 -1.92 0.13
CA GLY A 117 9.62 -1.21 -0.47
C GLY A 117 8.24 -1.82 -0.23
N ALA A 118 8.07 -2.72 0.75
CA ALA A 118 6.80 -3.45 0.96
C ALA A 118 5.63 -2.54 1.41
N ILE A 119 5.85 -1.71 2.43
CA ILE A 119 4.87 -0.73 2.93
C ILE A 119 4.51 0.29 1.84
N PRO A 120 5.49 0.97 1.21
CA PRO A 120 5.15 1.93 0.18
C PRO A 120 4.49 1.30 -1.04
N LEU A 121 4.86 0.08 -1.45
CA LEU A 121 4.20 -0.62 -2.55
C LEU A 121 2.70 -0.81 -2.30
N GLU A 122 2.33 -1.29 -1.11
CA GLU A 122 0.91 -1.50 -0.79
C GLU A 122 0.16 -0.17 -0.58
N ALA A 123 0.83 0.88 -0.07
CA ALA A 123 0.25 2.22 0.02
C ALA A 123 -0.08 2.79 -1.37
N LEU A 124 0.83 2.60 -2.34
CA LEU A 124 0.59 2.95 -3.74
C LEU A 124 -0.58 2.19 -4.34
N ARG A 125 -0.70 0.88 -4.07
CA ARG A 125 -1.85 0.08 -4.51
C ARG A 125 -3.16 0.63 -3.97
N LEU A 126 -3.16 1.14 -2.74
CA LEU A 126 -4.30 1.78 -2.09
C LEU A 126 -4.56 3.22 -2.55
N GLY A 127 -3.82 3.73 -3.54
CA GLY A 127 -4.04 5.06 -4.11
C GLY A 127 -3.51 6.20 -3.24
N CYS A 128 -2.62 5.91 -2.30
CA CYS A 128 -2.01 6.92 -1.43
C CYS A 128 -0.86 7.64 -2.15
N GLU A 129 -0.65 8.90 -1.81
CA GLU A 129 0.56 9.63 -2.20
C GLU A 129 1.71 9.13 -1.31
N THR A 130 2.65 8.38 -1.88
CA THR A 130 3.61 7.62 -1.09
C THR A 130 5.03 8.09 -1.29
N TYR A 131 5.73 8.29 -0.17
CA TYR A 131 7.12 8.68 -0.06
C TYR A 131 7.90 7.55 0.62
N ALA A 132 9.01 7.16 0.03
CA ALA A 132 9.90 6.14 0.57
C ALA A 132 11.31 6.71 0.64
N SER A 133 12.03 6.39 1.71
CA SER A 133 13.43 6.74 1.88
C SER A 133 14.17 5.59 2.54
N ASP A 134 15.46 5.48 2.22
CA ASP A 134 16.39 4.62 2.92
C ASP A 134 17.80 5.21 2.79
N ILE A 135 18.63 5.00 3.81
CA ILE A 135 20.03 5.43 3.79
C ILE A 135 20.89 4.47 2.95
N ASN A 136 20.48 3.21 2.83
CA ASN A 136 21.20 2.20 2.10
C ASN A 136 20.99 2.40 0.59
N PRO A 137 22.05 2.64 -0.20
CA PRO A 137 21.91 2.85 -1.65
C PRO A 137 21.35 1.62 -2.38
N VAL A 138 21.54 0.41 -1.85
CA VAL A 138 20.95 -0.81 -2.41
C VAL A 138 19.44 -0.85 -2.17
N ALA A 139 18.96 -0.42 -1.00
CA ALA A 139 17.52 -0.26 -0.73
C ALA A 139 16.90 0.77 -1.68
N VAL A 140 17.55 1.93 -1.83
CA VAL A 140 17.10 2.99 -2.75
C VAL A 140 16.95 2.45 -4.19
N LEU A 141 17.91 1.67 -4.68
CA LEU A 141 17.82 1.05 -6.01
C LEU A 141 16.66 0.04 -6.10
N ILE A 142 16.51 -0.80 -5.07
CA ILE A 142 15.41 -1.76 -4.96
C ILE A 142 14.05 -1.06 -4.99
N GLU A 143 13.90 0.02 -4.22
CA GLU A 143 12.69 0.82 -4.16
C GLU A 143 12.38 1.47 -5.51
N LYS A 144 13.38 2.00 -6.21
CA LYS A 144 13.21 2.50 -7.58
C LYS A 144 12.68 1.43 -8.52
N CYS A 145 13.27 0.24 -8.50
CA CYS A 145 12.84 -0.89 -9.31
C CYS A 145 11.44 -1.42 -8.94
N THR A 146 11.04 -1.28 -7.68
CA THR A 146 9.77 -1.80 -7.17
C THR A 146 8.61 -0.82 -7.35
N LEU A 147 8.88 0.48 -7.15
CA LEU A 147 7.85 1.51 -7.01
C LEU A 147 7.84 2.45 -8.23
N GLU A 148 9.01 2.95 -8.65
CA GLU A 148 9.13 4.05 -9.64
C GLU A 148 9.19 3.53 -11.08
N TYR A 149 10.13 2.63 -11.35
CA TYR A 149 10.40 2.16 -12.71
C TYR A 149 9.23 1.40 -13.35
N PRO A 150 8.48 0.53 -12.64
CA PRO A 150 7.32 -0.13 -13.23
C PRO A 150 6.23 0.86 -13.64
N GLN A 151 6.04 1.94 -12.88
CA GLN A 151 5.05 2.97 -13.21
C GLN A 151 5.49 3.84 -14.39
N LYS A 152 6.78 4.23 -14.40
CA LYS A 152 7.34 5.10 -15.44
C LYS A 152 7.55 4.38 -16.77
N TYR A 153 7.96 3.11 -16.73
CA TYR A 153 8.41 2.37 -17.90
C TYR A 153 7.58 1.11 -18.21
N GLY A 154 6.69 0.65 -17.32
CA GLY A 154 5.93 -0.60 -17.53
C GLY A 154 4.94 -0.57 -18.71
N ASN A 155 4.63 0.61 -19.26
CA ASN A 155 3.69 0.81 -20.36
C ASN A 155 4.35 1.35 -21.64
N PHE A 156 5.50 0.79 -22.05
CA PHE A 156 6.21 1.21 -23.27
C PHE A 156 5.32 1.27 -24.54
N LYS A 157 4.35 0.35 -24.70
CA LYS A 157 3.43 0.36 -25.86
C LYS A 157 2.39 1.49 -25.85
N LYS A 158 1.85 1.87 -24.69
CA LYS A 158 0.84 2.94 -24.58
C LYS A 158 1.44 4.35 -24.66
N ASN A 159 2.71 4.51 -24.29
CA ASN A 159 3.38 5.82 -24.28
C ASN A 159 3.90 6.26 -25.66
N LEU A 160 4.09 5.33 -26.61
CA LEU A 160 4.43 5.68 -27.99
C LEU A 160 3.23 6.23 -28.77
N GLU A 161 2.01 5.82 -28.44
CA GLU A 161 0.76 6.28 -29.09
C GLU A 161 0.19 7.58 -28.48
N LYS A 162 0.64 7.96 -27.27
CA LYS A 162 0.08 9.09 -26.49
C LYS A 162 0.90 10.39 -26.54
N ASN A 163 1.96 10.46 -27.34
CA ASN A 163 2.85 11.62 -27.34
C ASN A 163 2.28 12.90 -27.96
N ASP A 164 1.05 12.91 -28.49
CA ASP A 164 0.48 14.12 -29.11
C ASP A 164 -0.61 14.85 -28.31
N GLU A 165 -1.29 14.26 -27.30
CA GLU A 165 -2.34 15.03 -26.60
C GLU A 165 -2.49 14.73 -25.10
N LYS A 166 -2.34 15.81 -24.32
CA LYS A 166 -2.89 16.09 -22.97
C LYS A 166 -2.28 15.39 -21.75
N TRP A 167 -1.53 16.20 -21.01
CA TRP A 167 -1.13 16.06 -19.60
C TRP A 167 -2.33 16.13 -18.62
N GLY A 168 -3.24 15.16 -18.67
CA GLY A 168 -4.38 15.10 -17.76
C GLY A 168 -4.53 13.74 -17.08
N LEU A 169 -4.29 13.71 -15.77
CA LEU A 169 -4.73 12.66 -14.82
C LEU A 169 -4.03 11.30 -14.88
N HIS A 170 -2.69 11.29 -14.94
CA HIS A 170 -1.98 10.21 -14.27
C HIS A 170 -1.95 10.54 -12.77
N PRO A 171 -2.28 9.63 -11.83
CA PRO A 171 -1.88 9.84 -10.44
C PRO A 171 -0.36 9.90 -10.46
N ILE A 172 0.18 11.12 -10.46
CA ILE A 172 1.59 11.37 -10.35
C ILE A 172 1.92 10.96 -8.92
N VAL A 173 2.31 9.70 -8.78
CA VAL A 173 3.00 9.26 -7.59
C VAL A 173 4.37 9.94 -7.67
N ILE A 174 4.52 11.06 -6.97
CA ILE A 174 5.84 11.62 -6.73
C ILE A 174 6.52 10.70 -5.71
N ILE A 175 7.16 9.64 -6.20
CA ILE A 175 8.08 8.86 -5.38
C ILE A 175 9.35 9.71 -5.28
N LYS A 176 9.33 10.68 -4.35
CA LYS A 176 10.54 11.44 -4.01
C LYS A 176 11.38 10.56 -3.11
N ILE A 177 12.11 9.63 -3.72
CA ILE A 177 13.13 8.86 -3.00
C ILE A 177 14.25 9.84 -2.67
N CYS A 178 14.27 10.26 -1.41
CA CYS A 178 15.19 11.26 -0.91
C CYS A 178 16.56 10.59 -0.72
N CYS A 179 17.31 10.46 -1.81
CA CYS A 179 18.74 10.20 -1.69
C CYS A 179 19.37 11.53 -1.28
N SER A 180 19.60 11.71 0.02
CA SER A 180 20.42 12.83 0.50
C SER A 180 21.75 12.75 -0.26
N LYS A 181 22.03 13.76 -1.08
CA LYS A 181 23.38 13.99 -1.60
C LYS A 181 24.27 14.16 -0.36
N MET A 182 24.99 13.11 0.02
CA MET A 182 26.18 13.25 0.86
C MET A 182 27.28 13.92 0.04
#